data_AF-A0A497J8Y2-F1
#
_entry.id   AF-A0A497J8Y2-F1
#
_cell.length_a   1.000
_cell.length_b   1.000
_cell.length_c   1.000
_cell.angle_alpha   90.00
_cell.angle_beta   90.00
_cell.angle_gamma   90.00
#
_symmetry.space_group_name_H-M   'P 1'
#
loop_
_entity.id
_entity.type
_entity.pdbx_description
1 polymer ?
#
loop_
_entity_poly.entity_id
_entity_poly.type
_entity_poly.pdbx_seq_one_letter_code
_entity_poly.pdbx_strand_id
1 'polypeptide(L)'
;MKVWIYWILSLTIVTYASAYIVRKYSDYGFAALTAFYSIYLGASQILASRIAVFDLGFYTLFAPSAVFIYPFIAQAIDMINESYGRKKAHLAIGIAFITQVLLVIFIIMVNSLQPAPFFKFEEAWQSLFGLSIRITIASWVSFLICQNLDAYVFAELKRRFEEKIVLRSVASDVLDLTLDSIIFIALAFYGVMPVVPLIIGQIISKNIIGFLDTPWFVWYKKYLLRE
;
A
#
# COMPACT_ATOMS: atom_id res chain seq x y z
N MET A 1 -17.89 1.33 12.58
CA MET A 1 -18.89 0.52 11.85
C MET A 1 -18.98 0.86 10.35
N LYS A 2 -19.17 2.12 9.93
CA LYS A 2 -19.30 2.49 8.50
C LYS A 2 -18.06 2.18 7.63
N VAL A 3 -16.85 2.34 8.17
CA VAL A 3 -15.60 2.07 7.44
C VAL A 3 -15.51 0.64 6.92
N TRP A 4 -15.92 -0.35 7.71
CA TRP A 4 -15.90 -1.76 7.33
C TRP A 4 -16.89 -2.07 6.21
N ILE A 5 -18.06 -1.42 6.21
CA ILE A 5 -19.03 -1.55 5.13
C ILE A 5 -18.44 -1.01 3.83
N TYR A 6 -17.87 0.20 3.85
CA TYR A 6 -17.21 0.76 2.67
C TYR A 6 -16.04 -0.11 2.19
N TRP A 7 -15.22 -0.60 3.12
CA TRP A 7 -14.07 -1.43 2.81
C TRP A 7 -14.47 -2.75 2.13
N ILE A 8 -15.43 -3.49 2.71
CA ILE A 8 -15.96 -4.75 2.15
C ILE A 8 -16.61 -4.52 0.79
N LEU A 9 -17.45 -3.49 0.66
CA LEU A 9 -18.10 -3.17 -0.62
C LEU A 9 -17.07 -2.81 -1.69
N SER A 10 -16.12 -1.93 -1.37
CA SER A 10 -15.08 -1.51 -2.30
C SER A 10 -14.19 -2.68 -2.75
N LEU A 11 -13.74 -3.54 -1.82
CA LEU A 11 -12.96 -4.74 -2.16
C LEU A 11 -13.75 -5.71 -3.04
N THR A 12 -15.02 -5.91 -2.76
CA THR A 12 -15.87 -6.79 -3.56
C THR A 12 -16.06 -6.23 -4.97
N ILE A 13 -16.32 -4.93 -5.09
CA ILE A 13 -16.49 -4.25 -6.39
C ILE A 13 -15.21 -4.32 -7.21
N VAL A 14 -14.06 -3.93 -6.65
CA VAL A 14 -12.79 -3.98 -7.40
C VAL A 14 -12.44 -5.40 -7.80
N THR A 15 -12.59 -6.37 -6.88
CA THR A 15 -12.22 -7.76 -7.18
C THR A 15 -13.06 -8.31 -8.32
N TYR A 16 -14.37 -8.04 -8.31
CA TYR A 16 -15.27 -8.45 -9.38
C TYR A 16 -14.97 -7.73 -10.70
N ALA A 17 -14.79 -6.41 -10.65
CA ALA A 17 -14.47 -5.61 -11.83
C ALA A 17 -13.16 -6.07 -12.46
N SER A 18 -12.11 -6.27 -11.66
CA SER A 18 -10.82 -6.81 -12.09
C SER A 18 -10.98 -8.19 -12.74
N ALA A 19 -11.69 -9.12 -12.11
CA ALA A 19 -11.89 -10.46 -12.65
C ALA A 19 -12.68 -10.43 -13.97
N TYR A 20 -13.74 -9.62 -14.05
CA TYR A 20 -14.56 -9.46 -15.24
C TYR A 20 -13.76 -8.82 -16.39
N ILE A 21 -13.00 -7.76 -16.13
CA ILE A 21 -12.20 -7.08 -17.15
C ILE A 21 -11.11 -8.00 -17.67
N VAL A 22 -10.35 -8.67 -16.79
CA VAL A 22 -9.28 -9.60 -17.20
C VAL A 22 -9.85 -10.77 -18.03
N ARG A 23 -11.02 -11.30 -17.67
CA ARG A 23 -11.65 -12.42 -18.39
C ARG A 23 -12.27 -12.01 -19.73
N LYS A 24 -13.02 -10.90 -19.78
CA LYS A 24 -13.79 -10.50 -20.97
C LYS A 24 -13.02 -9.59 -21.93
N TYR A 25 -12.09 -8.81 -21.40
CA TYR A 25 -11.30 -7.81 -22.13
C TYR A 25 -9.81 -8.05 -21.90
N SER A 26 -9.33 -9.25 -22.23
CA SER A 26 -7.97 -9.72 -21.94
C SER A 26 -6.87 -8.75 -22.40
N ASP A 27 -7.08 -8.07 -23.53
CA ASP A 27 -6.13 -7.10 -24.12
C ASP A 27 -5.99 -5.83 -23.27
N TYR A 28 -7.03 -5.46 -22.53
CA TYR A 28 -7.06 -4.25 -21.69
C TYR A 28 -6.86 -4.55 -20.21
N GLY A 29 -6.92 -5.82 -19.79
CA GLY A 29 -6.86 -6.18 -18.37
C GLY A 29 -5.57 -5.74 -17.69
N PHE A 30 -4.41 -5.81 -18.36
CA PHE A 30 -3.16 -5.31 -17.80
C PHE A 30 -3.20 -3.80 -17.55
N ALA A 31 -3.74 -3.03 -18.50
CA ALA A 31 -3.88 -1.59 -18.38
C ALA A 31 -4.86 -1.21 -17.26
N ALA A 32 -5.98 -1.91 -17.15
CA ALA A 32 -6.97 -1.69 -16.10
C ALA A 32 -6.42 -1.97 -14.70
N LEU A 33 -5.76 -3.12 -14.51
CA LEU A 33 -5.15 -3.45 -13.23
C LEU A 33 -4.02 -2.49 -12.86
N THR A 34 -3.21 -2.06 -13.84
CA THR A 34 -2.17 -1.06 -13.61
C THR A 34 -2.77 0.29 -13.21
N ALA A 35 -3.88 0.70 -13.83
CA ALA A 35 -4.58 1.92 -13.47
C ALA A 35 -5.14 1.87 -12.05
N PHE A 36 -5.75 0.74 -11.66
CA PHE A 36 -6.20 0.49 -10.29
C PHE A 36 -5.03 0.56 -9.29
N TYR A 37 -3.94 -0.14 -9.59
CA TYR A 37 -2.75 -0.12 -8.77
C TYR A 37 -2.17 1.30 -8.58
N SER A 38 -2.06 2.09 -9.67
CA SER A 38 -1.58 3.47 -9.62
C SER A 38 -2.46 4.38 -8.75
N ILE A 39 -3.80 4.30 -8.87
CA ILE A 39 -4.69 5.14 -8.06
C ILE A 39 -4.68 4.72 -6.58
N TYR A 40 -4.60 3.42 -6.28
CA TYR A 40 -4.51 2.93 -4.89
C TYR A 40 -3.23 3.39 -4.22
N LEU A 41 -2.11 3.31 -4.94
CA LEU A 41 -0.84 3.79 -4.45
C LEU A 41 -0.85 5.31 -4.21
N GLY A 42 -1.37 6.09 -5.16
CA GLY A 42 -1.49 7.55 -5.03
C GLY A 42 -2.43 7.97 -3.89
N ALA A 43 -3.58 7.32 -3.78
CA ALA A 43 -4.52 7.55 -2.69
C ALA A 43 -3.91 7.21 -1.32
N SER A 44 -3.15 6.11 -1.23
CA SER A 44 -2.46 5.71 -0.01
C SER A 44 -1.51 6.80 0.51
N GLN A 45 -0.72 7.44 -0.37
CA GLN A 45 0.21 8.51 0.02
C GLN A 45 -0.50 9.73 0.61
N ILE A 46 -1.60 10.17 0.00
CA ILE A 46 -2.37 11.33 0.47
C ILE A 46 -3.13 10.97 1.75
N LEU A 47 -3.81 9.82 1.78
CA LEU A 47 -4.65 9.40 2.92
C LEU A 47 -3.84 8.97 4.15
N ALA A 48 -2.57 8.61 3.97
CA ALA A 48 -1.65 8.32 5.07
C ALA A 48 -1.40 9.53 5.97
N SER A 49 -1.58 10.76 5.47
CA SER A 49 -1.46 11.98 6.28
C SER A 49 -2.45 12.03 7.44
N ARG A 50 -3.56 11.30 7.35
CA ARG A 50 -4.57 11.18 8.41
C ARG A 50 -4.27 9.98 9.30
N ILE A 51 -3.86 10.22 10.54
CA ILE A 51 -3.77 9.15 11.56
C ILE A 51 -5.17 8.79 12.06
N ALA A 52 -5.44 7.49 12.14
CA ALA A 52 -6.67 6.94 12.69
C ALA A 52 -6.41 6.26 14.04
N VAL A 53 -7.46 6.28 14.87
CA VAL A 53 -7.53 5.55 16.12
C VAL A 53 -8.24 4.23 15.86
N PHE A 54 -7.63 3.14 16.31
CA PHE A 54 -8.16 1.79 16.23
C PHE A 54 -8.36 1.27 17.64
N ASP A 55 -9.61 1.32 18.09
CA ASP A 55 -10.00 0.79 19.39
C ASP A 55 -10.38 -0.69 19.25
N LEU A 56 -9.56 -1.58 19.82
CA LEU A 56 -9.80 -3.01 19.85
C LEU A 56 -10.64 -3.45 21.07
N GLY A 57 -11.10 -2.50 21.90
CA GLY A 57 -11.85 -2.73 23.14
C GLY A 57 -10.96 -3.07 24.34
N PHE A 58 -9.80 -3.67 24.12
CA PHE A 58 -8.78 -3.96 25.15
C PHE A 58 -7.50 -3.15 24.98
N TYR A 59 -7.27 -2.56 23.81
CA TYR A 59 -6.09 -1.76 23.51
C TYR A 59 -6.38 -0.78 22.37
N THR A 60 -5.80 0.43 22.46
CA THR A 60 -5.96 1.48 21.45
C THR A 60 -4.69 1.61 20.62
N LEU A 61 -4.82 1.42 19.31
CA LEU A 61 -3.73 1.55 18.35
C LEU A 61 -3.88 2.84 17.53
N PHE A 62 -2.75 3.37 17.06
CA PHE A 62 -2.71 4.54 16.19
C PHE A 62 -1.94 4.18 14.94
N ALA A 63 -2.52 4.39 13.76
CA ALA A 63 -1.83 4.13 12.51
C ALA A 63 -2.32 5.08 11.41
N PRO A 64 -1.51 5.33 10.36
CA PRO A 64 -1.96 6.01 9.16
C PRO A 64 -3.22 5.34 8.59
N SER A 65 -4.23 6.13 8.20
CA SER A 65 -5.50 5.60 7.67
C SER A 65 -5.30 4.75 6.39
N ALA A 66 -4.18 4.95 5.70
CA ALA A 66 -3.76 4.19 4.53
C ALA A 66 -3.61 2.68 4.78
N VAL A 67 -3.56 2.20 6.02
CA VAL A 67 -3.61 0.75 6.32
C VAL A 67 -4.82 0.06 5.70
N PHE A 68 -5.96 0.75 5.55
CA PHE A 68 -7.14 0.20 4.86
C PHE A 68 -6.99 0.12 3.34
N ILE A 69 -6.09 0.90 2.75
CA ILE A 69 -5.82 0.94 1.31
C ILE A 69 -4.77 -0.10 0.91
N TYR A 70 -3.90 -0.48 1.84
CA TYR A 70 -2.82 -1.45 1.60
C TYR A 70 -3.28 -2.77 0.95
N PRO A 71 -4.39 -3.41 1.38
CA PRO A 71 -4.93 -4.60 0.72
C PRO A 71 -5.22 -4.41 -0.77
N PHE A 72 -5.80 -3.27 -1.15
CA PHE A 72 -6.11 -2.97 -2.54
C PHE A 72 -4.83 -2.91 -3.39
N ILE A 73 -3.74 -2.37 -2.82
CA ILE A 73 -2.44 -2.28 -3.47
C ILE A 73 -1.84 -3.68 -3.64
N ALA A 74 -1.81 -4.47 -2.57
CA ALA A 74 -1.28 -5.84 -2.57
C ALA A 74 -2.07 -6.75 -3.53
N GLN A 75 -3.39 -6.70 -3.44
CA GLN A 75 -4.27 -7.49 -4.28
C GLN A 75 -4.12 -7.13 -5.77
N ALA A 76 -4.00 -5.84 -6.11
CA ALA A 76 -3.83 -5.41 -7.51
C ALA A 76 -2.52 -5.92 -8.10
N ILE A 77 -1.40 -5.87 -7.36
CA ILE A 77 -0.13 -6.39 -7.86
C ILE A 77 -0.14 -7.93 -7.98
N ASP A 78 -0.78 -8.63 -7.03
CA ASP A 78 -0.93 -10.08 -7.08
C ASP A 78 -1.79 -10.53 -8.26
N MET A 79 -2.89 -9.81 -8.54
CA MET A 79 -3.73 -10.05 -9.73
C MET A 79 -2.95 -9.88 -11.04
N ILE A 80 -2.09 -8.85 -11.13
CA ILE A 80 -1.22 -8.63 -12.29
C ILE A 80 -0.20 -9.76 -12.42
N ASN A 81 0.43 -10.15 -11.31
CA ASN A 81 1.43 -11.19 -11.29
C ASN A 81 0.84 -12.56 -11.67
N GLU A 82 -0.35 -12.91 -11.17
CA GLU A 82 -1.03 -14.16 -11.50
C GLU A 82 -1.50 -14.18 -12.96
N SER A 83 -2.05 -13.07 -13.46
CA SER A 83 -2.64 -13.03 -14.82
C SER A 83 -1.62 -12.81 -15.94
N TYR A 84 -0.54 -12.07 -15.66
CA TYR A 84 0.40 -11.57 -16.66
C TYR A 84 1.88 -11.89 -16.34
N GLY A 85 2.16 -12.49 -15.19
CA GLY A 85 3.48 -12.91 -14.77
C GLY A 85 4.37 -11.79 -14.21
N ARG A 86 5.51 -12.21 -13.64
CA ARG A 86 6.46 -11.35 -12.91
C ARG A 86 6.99 -10.17 -13.71
N LYS A 87 7.25 -10.33 -15.01
CA LYS A 87 7.76 -9.25 -15.87
C LYS A 87 6.76 -8.10 -15.97
N LYS A 88 5.47 -8.42 -16.12
CA LYS A 88 4.39 -7.43 -16.21
C LYS A 88 4.09 -6.81 -14.85
N ALA A 89 4.17 -7.57 -13.77
CA ALA A 89 4.10 -7.03 -12.41
C ALA A 89 5.18 -5.97 -12.15
N HIS A 90 6.44 -6.25 -12.48
CA HIS A 90 7.54 -5.28 -12.36
C HIS A 90 7.34 -4.03 -13.24
N LEU A 91 6.83 -4.22 -14.45
CA LEU A 91 6.47 -3.08 -15.32
C LEU A 91 5.37 -2.22 -14.66
N ALA A 92 4.35 -2.83 -14.07
CA ALA A 92 3.28 -2.11 -13.36
C ALA A 92 3.82 -1.36 -12.14
N ILE A 93 4.75 -1.96 -11.39
CA ILE A 93 5.46 -1.30 -10.28
C ILE A 93 6.22 -0.07 -10.78
N GLY A 94 6.96 -0.20 -11.89
CA GLY A 94 7.68 0.92 -12.51
C GLY A 94 6.74 2.05 -12.97
N ILE A 95 5.63 1.71 -13.63
CA ILE A 95 4.60 2.67 -14.04
C ILE A 95 4.05 3.40 -12.81
N ALA A 96 3.64 2.65 -11.78
CA ALA A 96 3.09 3.22 -10.57
C ALA A 96 4.10 4.16 -9.87
N PHE A 97 5.37 3.75 -9.77
CA PHE A 97 6.44 4.58 -9.22
C PHE A 97 6.58 5.91 -9.97
N ILE A 98 6.64 5.89 -11.31
CA ILE A 98 6.68 7.12 -12.13
C ILE A 98 5.44 7.97 -11.88
N THR A 99 4.25 7.37 -11.80
CA THR A 99 3.02 8.12 -11.49
C THR A 99 3.03 8.74 -10.09
N GLN A 100 3.70 8.12 -9.09
CA GLN A 100 3.89 8.72 -7.78
C GLN A 100 4.84 9.93 -7.82
N VAL A 101 5.91 9.84 -8.61
CA VAL A 101 6.82 10.97 -8.82
C VAL A 101 6.06 12.16 -9.42
N LEU A 102 5.24 11.90 -10.44
CA LEU A 102 4.39 12.93 -11.04
C LEU A 102 3.39 13.51 -10.05
N LEU A 103 2.77 12.68 -9.21
CA LEU A 103 1.86 13.15 -8.15
C LEU A 103 2.57 14.12 -7.19
N VAL A 104 3.76 13.77 -6.71
CA VAL A 104 4.56 14.65 -5.83
C VAL A 104 4.93 15.95 -6.53
N ILE A 105 5.34 15.90 -7.81
CA ILE A 105 5.64 17.09 -8.60
C ILE A 105 4.40 17.99 -8.72
N PHE A 106 3.22 17.42 -8.98
CA PHE A 106 1.98 18.20 -9.06
C PHE A 106 1.61 18.84 -7.72
N ILE A 107 1.81 18.12 -6.61
CA ILE A 107 1.59 18.69 -5.27
C ILE A 107 2.54 19.86 -5.03
N ILE A 108 3.84 19.71 -5.31
CA ILE A 108 4.83 20.79 -5.16
C ILE A 108 4.49 21.99 -6.05
N MET A 109 4.12 21.72 -7.30
CA MET A 109 3.74 22.75 -8.27
C MET A 109 2.55 23.57 -7.74
N VAL A 110 1.47 22.92 -7.30
CA VAL A 110 0.31 23.63 -6.74
C VAL A 110 0.64 24.37 -5.45
N ASN A 111 1.44 23.77 -4.56
CA ASN A 111 1.84 24.40 -3.29
C ASN A 111 2.72 25.65 -3.48
N SER A 112 3.36 25.81 -4.64
CA SER A 112 4.18 26.99 -4.97
C SER A 112 3.38 28.21 -5.44
N LEU A 113 2.08 28.04 -5.71
CA LEU A 113 1.23 29.12 -6.18
C LEU A 113 0.75 29.98 -5.01
N GLN A 114 0.57 31.29 -5.24
CA GLN A 114 -0.02 32.15 -4.23
C GLN A 114 -1.51 31.83 -4.07
N PRO A 115 -1.99 31.64 -2.83
CA PRO A 115 -3.41 31.39 -2.58
C PRO A 115 -4.24 32.63 -2.88
N ALA A 116 -5.47 32.42 -3.37
CA ALA A 116 -6.43 33.51 -3.49
C ALA A 116 -6.81 34.05 -2.09
N PRO A 117 -7.06 35.36 -1.92
CA PRO A 117 -7.39 35.95 -0.61
C PRO A 117 -8.62 35.35 0.08
N PHE A 118 -9.52 34.74 -0.70
CA PHE A 118 -10.74 34.08 -0.19
C PHE A 118 -10.57 32.57 0.04
N PHE A 119 -9.41 31.99 -0.25
CA PHE A 119 -9.11 30.59 0.02
C PHE A 119 -8.71 30.40 1.48
N LYS A 120 -9.67 29.97 2.31
CA LYS A 120 -9.50 29.88 3.78
C LYS A 120 -8.68 28.68 4.27
N PHE A 121 -8.32 27.75 3.38
CA PHE A 121 -7.73 26.47 3.76
C PHE A 121 -6.23 26.37 3.50
N GLU A 122 -5.55 27.49 3.19
CA GLU A 122 -4.14 27.49 2.79
C GLU A 122 -3.23 26.81 3.81
N GLU A 123 -3.33 27.17 5.08
CA GLU A 123 -2.48 26.61 6.14
C GLU A 123 -2.67 25.10 6.27
N ALA A 124 -3.92 24.64 6.24
CA ALA A 124 -4.25 23.21 6.27
C ALA A 124 -3.80 22.48 5.00
N TRP A 125 -3.93 23.13 3.84
CA TRP A 125 -3.49 22.61 2.55
C TRP A 125 -1.98 22.37 2.55
N GLN A 126 -1.18 23.39 2.88
CA GLN A 126 0.27 23.29 2.95
C GLN A 126 0.72 22.24 3.96
N SER A 127 0.05 22.16 5.11
CA SER A 127 0.36 21.17 6.14
C SER A 127 0.10 19.73 5.67
N LEU A 128 -1.08 19.45 5.11
CA LEU A 128 -1.46 18.10 4.68
C LEU A 128 -0.67 17.62 3.46
N PHE A 129 -0.54 18.48 2.45
CA PHE A 129 0.16 18.13 1.22
C PHE A 129 1.68 18.19 1.38
N GLY A 130 2.21 19.06 2.25
CA GLY A 130 3.61 19.01 2.70
C GLY A 130 3.94 17.70 3.42
N LEU A 131 3.06 17.25 4.31
CA LEU A 131 3.20 15.94 4.96
C LEU A 131 3.11 14.79 3.94
N SER A 132 2.22 14.88 2.95
CA SER A 132 2.08 13.87 1.89
C SER A 132 3.35 13.72 1.03
N ILE A 133 4.06 14.81 0.73
CA ILE A 133 5.38 14.76 0.07
C ILE A 133 6.36 13.96 0.93
N ARG A 134 6.44 14.29 2.22
CA ARG A 134 7.33 13.61 3.17
C ARG A 134 7.01 12.11 3.29
N ILE A 135 5.73 11.76 3.41
CA ILE A 135 5.25 10.36 3.44
C ILE A 135 5.64 9.62 2.16
N THR A 136 5.53 10.27 1.00
CA THR A 136 5.86 9.65 -0.28
C THR A 136 7.36 9.36 -0.38
N ILE A 137 8.21 10.32 0.00
CA ILE A 137 9.67 10.13 0.03
C ILE A 137 10.04 9.03 1.02
N ALA A 138 9.44 9.04 2.22
CA ALA A 138 9.65 7.99 3.22
C ALA A 138 9.26 6.60 2.69
N SER A 139 8.14 6.50 1.96
CA SER A 139 7.71 5.24 1.32
C SER A 139 8.72 4.73 0.30
N TRP A 140 9.27 5.61 -0.54
CA TRP A 140 10.27 5.21 -1.53
C TRP A 140 11.57 4.76 -0.90
N VAL A 141 12.06 5.49 0.11
CA VAL A 141 13.28 5.12 0.82
C VAL A 141 13.10 3.79 1.55
N SER A 142 11.97 3.63 2.27
CA SER A 142 11.63 2.37 2.94
C SER A 142 11.58 1.21 1.95
N PHE A 143 10.82 1.37 0.86
CA PHE A 143 10.69 0.36 -0.19
C PHE A 143 12.04 -0.04 -0.78
N LEU A 144 12.91 0.92 -1.14
CA LEU A 144 14.22 0.62 -1.71
C LEU A 144 15.13 -0.13 -0.74
N ILE A 145 15.12 0.24 0.55
CA ILE A 145 15.95 -0.43 1.55
C ILE A 145 15.42 -1.85 1.82
N CYS A 146 14.12 -1.97 2.07
CA CYS A 146 13.45 -3.21 2.42
C CYS A 146 13.52 -4.24 1.29
N GLN A 147 13.22 -3.86 0.05
CA GLN A 147 13.26 -4.80 -1.09
C GLN A 147 14.66 -5.37 -1.35
N ASN A 148 15.71 -4.57 -1.14
CA ASN A 148 17.09 -5.07 -1.25
C ASN A 148 17.44 -6.01 -0.09
N LEU A 149 16.98 -5.69 1.13
CA LEU A 149 17.23 -6.53 2.29
C LEU A 149 16.45 -7.84 2.25
N ASP A 150 15.18 -7.83 1.86
CA ASP A 150 14.36 -9.04 1.72
C ASP A 150 14.98 -10.00 0.71
N ALA A 151 15.42 -9.51 -0.45
CA ALA A 151 16.11 -10.32 -1.44
C ALA A 151 17.38 -10.99 -0.88
N TYR A 152 18.14 -10.27 -0.04
CA TYR A 152 19.34 -10.80 0.61
C TYR A 152 19.01 -11.82 1.72
N VAL A 153 18.06 -11.49 2.60
CA VAL A 153 17.63 -12.34 3.73
C VAL A 153 17.01 -13.64 3.21
N PHE A 154 16.15 -13.56 2.21
CA PHE A 154 15.56 -14.73 1.56
C PHE A 154 16.62 -15.64 0.92
N ALA A 155 17.63 -15.05 0.26
CA ALA A 155 18.72 -15.81 -0.34
C ALA A 155 19.58 -16.52 0.71
N GLU A 156 19.93 -15.85 1.81
CA GLU A 156 20.72 -16.45 2.90
C GLU A 156 19.91 -17.51 3.67
N LEU A 157 18.61 -17.29 3.88
CA LEU A 157 17.72 -18.28 4.50
C LEU A 157 17.55 -19.52 3.60
N LYS A 158 17.46 -19.33 2.28
CA LYS A 158 17.43 -20.45 1.32
C LYS A 158 18.70 -21.29 1.39
N ARG A 159 19.86 -20.66 1.64
CA ARG A 159 21.16 -21.35 1.77
C ARG A 159 21.28 -22.18 3.06
N ARG A 160 20.58 -21.79 4.13
CA ARG A 160 20.68 -22.46 5.45
C ARG A 160 19.55 -23.45 5.75
N PHE A 161 18.36 -23.26 5.17
CA PHE A 161 17.17 -24.04 5.51
C PHE A 161 16.37 -24.43 4.25
N GLU A 162 16.98 -25.28 3.42
CA GLU A 162 16.45 -25.66 2.11
C GLU A 162 15.04 -26.29 2.17
N GLU A 163 14.76 -27.11 3.18
CA GLU A 163 13.49 -27.84 3.29
C GLU A 163 12.36 -27.08 4.01
N LYS A 164 12.66 -26.00 4.76
CA LYS A 164 11.66 -25.29 5.60
C LYS A 164 11.07 -24.07 4.91
N ILE A 165 10.38 -24.30 3.78
CA ILE A 165 9.85 -23.26 2.89
C ILE A 165 8.88 -22.28 3.58
N VAL A 166 8.02 -22.77 4.45
CA VAL A 166 7.03 -21.93 5.16
C VAL A 166 7.72 -21.07 6.22
N LEU A 167 8.67 -21.63 6.97
CA LEU A 167 9.39 -20.92 8.02
C LEU A 167 10.23 -19.76 7.45
N ARG A 168 10.90 -19.99 6.31
CA ARG A 168 11.70 -18.95 5.64
C ARG A 168 10.85 -17.84 5.03
N SER A 169 9.69 -18.15 4.45
CA SER A 169 8.79 -17.13 3.89
C SER A 169 8.23 -16.25 5.02
N VAL A 170 7.62 -16.86 6.03
CA VAL A 170 7.01 -16.11 7.13
C VAL A 170 8.04 -15.29 7.91
N ALA A 171 9.25 -15.83 8.14
CA ALA A 171 10.31 -15.08 8.79
C ALA A 171 10.81 -13.89 7.96
N SER A 172 10.96 -14.06 6.64
CA SER A 172 11.33 -12.95 5.74
C SER A 172 10.24 -11.89 5.72
N ASP A 173 8.98 -12.30 5.54
CA ASP A 173 7.83 -11.40 5.44
C ASP A 173 7.64 -10.59 6.73
N VAL A 174 7.76 -11.23 7.90
CA VAL A 174 7.63 -10.54 9.20
C VAL A 174 8.78 -9.55 9.40
N LEU A 175 10.02 -9.93 9.07
CA LEU A 175 11.18 -9.04 9.20
C LEU A 175 11.08 -7.86 8.24
N ASP A 176 10.71 -8.11 6.99
CA ASP A 176 10.58 -7.07 5.97
C ASP A 176 9.46 -6.08 6.30
N LEU A 177 8.26 -6.57 6.64
CA LEU A 177 7.12 -5.72 7.02
C LEU A 177 7.39 -4.91 8.29
N THR A 178 8.10 -5.50 9.26
CA THR A 178 8.48 -4.81 10.49
C THR A 178 9.49 -3.72 10.19
N LEU A 179 10.54 -4.03 9.43
CA LEU A 179 11.56 -3.05 9.07
C LEU A 179 10.98 -1.93 8.20
N ASP A 180 10.13 -2.26 7.23
CA ASP A 180 9.40 -1.30 6.40
C ASP A 180 8.62 -0.34 7.29
N SER A 181 7.84 -0.87 8.23
CA SER A 181 7.02 -0.03 9.11
C SER A 181 7.87 0.87 10.01
N ILE A 182 9.03 0.38 10.50
CA ILE A 182 9.96 1.17 11.30
C ILE A 182 10.56 2.31 10.48
N ILE A 183 11.15 2.00 9.31
CA ILE A 183 11.81 3.00 8.45
C ILE A 183 10.79 4.01 7.94
N PHE A 184 9.65 3.54 7.43
CA PHE A 184 8.58 4.38 6.93
C PHE A 184 8.06 5.34 8.00
N ILE A 185 7.62 4.85 9.17
CA ILE A 185 7.05 5.72 10.19
C ILE A 185 8.10 6.69 10.74
N ALA A 186 9.34 6.24 10.94
CA ALA A 186 10.42 7.10 11.38
C ALA A 186 10.65 8.24 10.37
N LEU A 187 10.82 7.94 9.09
CA LEU A 187 11.07 8.98 8.10
C LEU A 187 9.85 9.88 7.88
N ALA A 188 8.64 9.32 7.85
CA ALA A 188 7.41 10.05 7.57
C ALA A 188 6.97 10.98 8.71
N PHE A 189 7.12 10.55 9.97
CA PHE A 189 6.47 11.22 11.11
C PHE A 189 7.43 11.72 12.19
N TYR A 190 8.75 11.48 12.09
CA TYR A 190 9.72 11.99 13.07
C TYR A 190 9.66 13.51 13.21
N GLY A 191 9.57 13.99 14.46
CA GLY A 191 9.42 15.43 14.76
C GLY A 191 8.05 16.02 14.46
N VAL A 192 7.08 15.22 13.98
CA VAL A 192 5.69 15.66 13.72
C VAL A 192 4.70 14.93 14.63
N MET A 193 4.90 13.63 14.85
CA MET A 193 3.99 12.79 15.66
C MET A 193 4.77 11.75 16.50
N PRO A 194 4.15 11.14 17.52
CA PRO A 194 4.75 10.06 18.31
C PRO A 194 5.04 8.83 17.45
N VAL A 195 6.32 8.56 17.14
CA VAL A 195 6.72 7.48 16.22
C VAL A 195 6.53 6.08 16.80
N VAL A 196 6.83 5.86 18.09
CA VAL A 196 6.77 4.51 18.68
C VAL A 196 5.34 3.93 18.67
N PRO A 197 4.30 4.66 19.14
CA PRO A 197 2.92 4.17 19.04
C PRO A 197 2.47 3.93 17.59
N LEU A 198 2.92 4.78 16.65
CA LEU A 198 2.60 4.66 15.24
C LEU A 198 3.24 3.43 14.58
N ILE A 199 4.49 3.09 14.93
CA ILE A 199 5.15 1.87 14.45
C ILE A 199 4.37 0.64 14.89
N ILE A 200 4.07 0.55 16.19
CA ILE A 200 3.34 -0.60 16.77
C ILE A 200 1.95 -0.70 16.13
N GLY A 201 1.23 0.41 16.06
CA GLY A 201 -0.09 0.45 15.47
C GLY A 201 -0.09 0.10 13.99
N GLN A 202 0.89 0.57 13.22
CA GLN A 202 1.01 0.24 11.80
C GLN A 202 1.30 -1.24 11.57
N ILE A 203 2.25 -1.83 12.31
CA ILE A 203 2.60 -3.25 12.17
C ILE A 203 1.37 -4.11 12.47
N ILE A 204 0.69 -3.86 13.59
CA ILE A 204 -0.47 -4.67 13.99
C ILE A 204 -1.62 -4.47 12.99
N SER A 205 -1.92 -3.23 12.62
CA SER A 205 -3.04 -2.91 11.74
C SER A 205 -2.83 -3.46 10.33
N LYS A 206 -1.63 -3.32 9.73
CA LYS A 206 -1.31 -3.89 8.42
C LYS A 206 -1.50 -5.40 8.41
N ASN A 207 -1.02 -6.10 9.43
CA ASN A 207 -1.14 -7.56 9.51
C ASN A 207 -2.60 -8.02 9.64
N ILE A 208 -3.39 -7.38 10.51
CA ILE A 208 -4.82 -7.70 10.68
C ILE A 208 -5.57 -7.45 9.37
N ILE A 209 -5.40 -6.27 8.78
CA ILE A 209 -6.12 -5.86 7.57
C ILE A 209 -5.71 -6.72 6.37
N GLY A 210 -4.42 -7.04 6.23
CA GLY A 210 -3.93 -7.93 5.18
C GLY A 210 -4.46 -9.36 5.31
N PHE A 211 -4.52 -9.90 6.53
CA PHE A 211 -5.15 -11.20 6.76
C PHE A 211 -6.63 -11.21 6.36
N LEU A 212 -7.37 -10.16 6.71
CA LEU A 212 -8.79 -10.03 6.38
C LEU A 212 -9.07 -9.98 4.87
N ASP A 213 -8.13 -9.52 4.04
CA ASP A 213 -8.31 -9.41 2.58
C ASP A 213 -8.15 -10.75 1.82
N THR A 214 -7.46 -11.72 2.41
CA THR A 214 -7.16 -13.02 1.79
C THR A 214 -8.36 -13.71 1.10
N PRO A 215 -9.60 -13.70 1.65
CA PRO A 215 -10.76 -14.29 0.99
C PRO A 215 -11.08 -13.72 -0.40
N TRP A 216 -10.85 -12.43 -0.64
CA TRP A 216 -11.13 -11.79 -1.93
C TRP A 216 -10.15 -12.24 -3.02
N PHE A 217 -8.86 -12.39 -2.68
CA PHE A 217 -7.89 -12.94 -3.61
C PHE A 217 -8.20 -14.39 -4.00
N VAL A 218 -8.59 -15.22 -3.03
CA VAL A 218 -9.06 -16.60 -3.32
C VAL A 218 -10.28 -16.59 -4.23
N TRP A 219 -11.20 -15.66 -4.04
CA TRP A 219 -12.37 -15.51 -4.88
C TRP A 219 -12.02 -15.09 -6.31
N TYR A 220 -11.13 -14.12 -6.48
CA TYR A 220 -10.60 -13.70 -7.78
C TYR A 220 -10.06 -14.89 -8.59
N LYS A 221 -9.20 -15.70 -7.95
CA LYS A 221 -8.61 -16.88 -8.59
C LYS A 221 -9.67 -17.89 -9.02
N LYS A 222 -10.66 -18.17 -8.15
CA LYS A 222 -11.78 -19.06 -8.50
C LYS A 222 -12.61 -18.54 -9.69
N TYR A 223 -12.77 -17.23 -9.81
CA TYR A 223 -13.52 -16.63 -10.92
C TYR A 223 -12.79 -16.74 -12.26
N LEU A 224 -11.46 -16.60 -12.25
CA LEU A 224 -10.62 -16.82 -13.43
C LEU A 224 -10.60 -18.29 -13.88
N LEU A 225 -10.62 -19.23 -12.94
CA LEU A 225 -10.58 -20.68 -13.20
C LEU A 225 -11.93 -21.30 -13.58
N ARG A 226 -13.05 -20.59 -13.39
CA ARG A 226 -14.37 -21.09 -13.80
C ARG A 226 -14.49 -21.02 -15.32
N GLU A 227 -14.26 -22.14 -15.98
CA GLU A 227 -14.65 -22.40 -17.38
C GLU A 227 -16.16 -22.12 -17.57
#